data_AF-A0A359G495-F1
#
_entry.id   AF-A0A359G495-F1
#
_cell.length_a   1.000
_cell.length_b   1.000
_cell.length_c   1.000
_cell.angle_alpha   90.00
_cell.angle_beta   90.00
_cell.angle_gamma   90.00
#
_symmetry.space_group_name_H-M   'P 1'
#
loop_
_entity.id
_entity.type
_entity.pdbx_description
1 polymer ?
#
loop_
_entity_poly.entity_id
_entity_poly.type
_entity_poly.pdbx_seq_one_letter_code
_entity_poly.pdbx_strand_id
1 'polypeptide(L)'
;ALRRIEAKDVAIRFAVRNGRIATEPFDLRMGGVSMNLAGSTGLDQTIDYTARVQLPSGAAGGLVEKIGVNIGGTFSSPKITLGVKEAAEEA
;
A
#
# COMPACT_ATOMS: atom_id res chain seq x y z
N ALA A 1 -13.97 -14.42 -8.45
CA ALA A 1 -12.93 -15.01 -7.58
C ALA A 1 -11.85 -13.95 -7.32
N LEU A 2 -11.44 -13.75 -6.06
CA LEU A 2 -10.32 -12.85 -5.74
C LEU A 2 -9.04 -13.44 -6.37
N ARG A 3 -8.40 -12.68 -7.27
CA ARG A 3 -7.07 -13.04 -7.77
C ARG A 3 -6.12 -13.05 -6.58
N ARG A 4 -5.42 -14.17 -6.36
CA ARG A 4 -4.40 -14.27 -5.33
C ARG A 4 -3.27 -13.31 -5.67
N ILE A 5 -3.05 -12.33 -4.79
CA ILE A 5 -1.92 -11.41 -4.87
C ILE A 5 -0.76 -12.09 -4.14
N GLU A 6 0.23 -12.58 -4.89
CA GLU A 6 1.45 -13.15 -4.32
C GLU A 6 2.63 -12.22 -4.64
N ALA A 7 3.29 -11.74 -3.59
CA ALA A 7 4.58 -11.08 -3.69
C ALA A 7 5.67 -12.15 -3.71
N LYS A 8 6.11 -12.57 -4.91
CA LYS A 8 7.24 -13.50 -5.05
C LYS A 8 8.56 -12.71 -4.94
N ASP A 9 9.48 -13.21 -4.13
CA ASP A 9 10.86 -12.71 -3.97
C ASP A 9 10.99 -11.29 -3.42
N VAL A 10 10.21 -10.95 -2.39
CA VAL A 10 10.27 -9.62 -1.74
C VAL A 10 10.87 -9.72 -0.35
N ALA A 11 11.98 -9.02 -0.14
CA ALA A 11 12.57 -8.86 1.18
C ALA A 11 11.87 -7.71 1.93
N ILE A 12 10.98 -8.07 2.86
CA ILE A 12 10.23 -7.10 3.66
C ILE A 12 10.96 -6.90 4.98
N ARG A 13 11.53 -5.71 5.18
CA ARG A 13 12.15 -5.33 6.46
C ARG A 13 11.06 -4.90 7.44
N PHE A 14 11.19 -5.36 8.68
CA PHE A 14 10.29 -4.97 9.75
C PHE A 14 11.04 -4.83 11.07
N ALA A 15 10.48 -4.04 11.99
CA ALA A 15 10.94 -3.89 13.35
C ALA A 15 9.79 -4.09 14.33
N VAL A 16 10.03 -4.77 15.45
CA VAL A 16 9.05 -4.87 16.53
C VAL A 16 9.35 -3.83 17.59
N ARG A 17 8.40 -2.92 17.84
CA ARG A 17 8.53 -1.85 18.85
C ARG A 17 7.17 -1.60 19.50
N ASN A 18 7.14 -1.47 20.83
CA ASN A 18 5.93 -1.12 21.59
C ASN A 18 4.72 -2.03 21.27
N GLY A 19 4.93 -3.34 21.11
CA GLY A 19 3.85 -4.29 20.80
C GLY A 19 3.28 -4.17 19.38
N ARG A 20 3.96 -3.46 18.47
CA ARG A 20 3.61 -3.38 17.05
C ARG A 20 4.76 -3.83 16.16
N ILE A 21 4.42 -4.47 15.06
CA ILE A 21 5.30 -4.74 13.92
C ILE A 21 5.23 -3.52 13.03
N ALA A 22 6.32 -2.78 12.90
CA ALA A 22 6.48 -1.69 11.94
C ALA A 22 7.16 -2.24 10.69
N THR A 23 6.45 -2.20 9.57
CA THR A 23 6.92 -2.68 8.27
C THR A 23 7.50 -1.51 7.50
N GLU A 24 8.77 -1.60 7.13
CA GLU A 24 9.44 -0.58 6.32
C GLU A 24 8.86 -0.55 4.90
N PRO A 25 8.97 0.58 4.19
CA PRO A 25 8.52 0.67 2.81
C PRO A 25 9.16 -0.40 1.92
N PHE A 26 8.34 -1.11 1.16
CA PHE A 26 8.79 -2.05 0.13
C PHE A 26 7.94 -1.94 -1.13
N ASP A 27 8.55 -2.27 -2.26
CA ASP A 27 7.90 -2.20 -3.57
C ASP A 27 7.37 -3.58 -3.97
N LEU A 28 6.13 -3.59 -4.47
CA LEU A 28 5.52 -4.73 -5.13
C LEU A 28 5.24 -4.36 -6.58
N ARG A 29 5.56 -5.28 -7.48
CA ARG A 29 5.23 -5.14 -8.91
C ARG A 29 4.24 -6.24 -9.28
N MET A 30 3.10 -5.84 -9.82
CA MET A 30 2.07 -6.74 -10.32
C MET A 30 1.67 -6.36 -11.73
N GLY A 31 2.24 -7.08 -12.72
CA GLY A 31 2.07 -6.72 -14.13
C GLY A 31 2.62 -5.32 -14.40
N GLY A 32 1.80 -4.43 -14.98
CA GLY A 32 2.16 -3.04 -15.25
C GLY A 32 1.94 -2.07 -14.08
N VAL A 33 1.50 -2.56 -12.90
CA VAL A 33 1.23 -1.73 -11.73
C VAL A 33 2.37 -1.87 -10.73
N SER A 34 2.92 -0.74 -10.30
CA SER A 34 3.89 -0.68 -9.20
C SER A 34 3.22 -0.12 -7.96
N MET A 35 3.49 -0.71 -6.80
CA MET A 35 2.94 -0.22 -5.53
C MET A 35 4.03 -0.21 -4.46
N ASN A 36 4.04 0.82 -3.63
CA ASN A 36 4.90 0.94 -2.46
C ASN A 36 4.02 0.82 -1.21
N LEU A 37 4.34 -0.12 -0.31
CA LEU A 37 3.55 -0.40 0.88
C LEU A 37 4.40 -0.23 2.14
N ALA A 38 3.87 0.44 3.15
CA ALA A 38 4.47 0.58 4.47
C ALA A 38 3.36 0.64 5.54
N GLY A 39 3.68 0.34 6.79
CA GLY A 39 2.67 0.45 7.84
C GLY A 39 3.01 -0.27 9.14
N SER A 40 1.97 -0.52 9.94
CA SER A 40 2.09 -1.23 11.21
C SER A 40 0.97 -2.23 11.45
N THR A 41 1.32 -3.31 12.14
CA THR A 41 0.39 -4.31 12.65
C THR A 41 0.56 -4.44 14.16
N GLY A 42 -0.52 -4.31 14.91
CA GLY A 42 -0.56 -4.57 16.35
C GLY A 42 -0.83 -6.04 16.66
N LEU A 43 -0.41 -6.48 17.85
CA LEU A 43 -0.76 -7.81 18.39
C LEU A 43 -2.27 -7.96 18.64
N ASP A 44 -2.97 -6.83 18.81
CA ASP A 44 -4.43 -6.70 18.84
C ASP A 44 -5.08 -6.81 17.46
N GLN A 45 -4.32 -7.19 16.43
CA GLN A 45 -4.74 -7.35 15.04
C GLN A 45 -5.11 -6.04 14.34
N THR A 46 -4.91 -4.89 14.99
CA THR A 46 -5.10 -3.60 14.34
C THR A 46 -4.03 -3.37 13.29
N ILE A 47 -4.45 -2.87 12.13
CA ILE A 47 -3.56 -2.52 11.03
C ILE A 47 -3.69 -1.04 10.72
N ASP A 48 -2.56 -0.44 10.32
CA ASP A 48 -2.50 0.91 9.78
C ASP A 48 -1.39 0.93 8.72
N TYR A 49 -1.78 0.88 7.46
CA TYR A 49 -0.88 0.83 6.31
C TYR A 49 -1.20 1.93 5.32
N THR A 50 -0.16 2.43 4.66
CA THR A 50 -0.26 3.30 3.50
C THR A 50 0.33 2.59 2.29
N ALA A 51 -0.44 2.56 1.20
CA ALA A 51 0.01 2.13 -0.10
C ALA A 51 0.05 3.34 -1.05
N ARG A 52 1.10 3.44 -1.86
CA ARG A 52 1.14 4.33 -3.02
C ARG A 52 1.11 3.46 -4.26
N VAL A 53 0.10 3.63 -5.09
CA VAL A 53 -0.09 2.85 -6.32
C VAL A 53 0.24 3.72 -7.51
N GLN A 54 1.13 3.23 -8.36
CA GLN A 54 1.47 3.81 -9.65
C GLN A 54 0.82 2.96 -10.74
N LEU A 55 -0.09 3.59 -11.47
CA LEU A 55 -0.79 2.96 -12.59
C LEU A 55 -0.05 3.26 -13.90
N PRO A 56 -0.07 2.33 -14.86
CA PRO A 56 0.50 2.58 -16.18
C PRO A 56 -0.27 3.70 -16.89
N SER A 57 0.46 4.53 -17.64
CA SER A 57 -0.07 5.68 -18.37
C SER A 57 -1.27 5.26 -19.24
N GLY A 58 -2.39 5.98 -19.12
CA GLY A 58 -3.64 5.69 -19.84
C GLY A 58 -4.62 4.76 -19.11
N ALA A 59 -4.23 4.08 -18.03
CA ALA A 59 -5.15 3.21 -17.27
C ALA A 59 -6.24 3.99 -16.50
N ALA A 60 -6.00 5.28 -16.21
CA ALA A 60 -6.91 6.17 -15.48
C ALA A 60 -7.47 7.31 -16.35
N GLY A 61 -7.50 7.14 -17.69
CA GLY A 61 -8.18 8.09 -18.59
C GLY A 61 -7.61 9.52 -18.60
N GLY A 62 -6.33 9.70 -18.24
CA GLY A 62 -5.66 11.01 -18.19
C GLY A 62 -5.64 11.67 -16.80
N LEU A 63 -6.23 11.04 -15.77
CA LEU A 63 -6.20 11.52 -14.40
C LEU A 63 -5.14 10.78 -13.57
N VAL A 64 -4.20 11.55 -13.01
CA VAL A 64 -3.26 11.26 -11.91
C VAL A 64 -2.74 9.81 -11.81
N GLU A 65 -1.47 9.62 -12.20
CA GLU A 65 -0.76 8.34 -12.24
C GLU A 65 -0.44 7.73 -10.85
N LYS A 66 -0.64 8.49 -9.75
CA LYS A 66 -0.24 8.12 -8.38
C LYS A 66 -1.42 8.22 -7.39
N ILE A 67 -1.86 7.09 -6.86
CA ILE A 67 -2.98 7.02 -5.90
C ILE A 67 -2.43 6.68 -4.51
N GLY A 68 -2.77 7.48 -3.50
CA GLY A 68 -2.53 7.16 -2.10
C GLY A 68 -3.71 6.37 -1.52
N VAL A 69 -3.43 5.29 -0.80
CA VAL A 69 -4.44 4.46 -0.13
C VAL A 69 -4.03 4.27 1.31
N ASN A 70 -4.94 4.53 2.24
CA ASN A 70 -4.79 4.19 3.64
C ASN A 70 -5.66 2.99 3.99
N ILE A 71 -5.11 2.04 4.72
CA ILE A 71 -5.71 0.76 5.07
C ILE A 71 -5.63 0.61 6.59
N GLY A 72 -6.76 0.83 7.25
CA GLY A 72 -6.91 0.72 8.70
C GLY A 72 -7.80 -0.45 9.13
N GLY A 73 -8.12 -0.53 10.42
CA GLY A 73 -9.03 -1.55 10.97
C GLY A 73 -8.29 -2.83 11.34
N THR A 74 -8.79 -3.98 10.91
CA THR A 74 -8.14 -5.29 11.10
C THR A 74 -8.03 -6.03 9.77
N PHE A 75 -7.22 -7.09 9.71
CA PHE A 75 -7.12 -7.93 8.50
C PHE A 75 -8.46 -8.59 8.10
N SER A 76 -9.35 -8.86 9.06
CA SER A 76 -10.67 -9.45 8.80
C SER A 76 -11.75 -8.42 8.48
N SER A 77 -11.52 -7.15 8.81
CA SER A 77 -12.48 -6.06 8.59
C SER A 77 -11.72 -4.76 8.25
N PRO A 78 -11.06 -4.71 7.08
CA PRO A 78 -10.26 -3.57 6.69
C PRO A 78 -11.14 -2.36 6.38
N LYS A 79 -10.67 -1.17 6.76
CA LYS A 79 -11.24 0.12 6.38
C LYS A 79 -10.30 0.79 5.38
N ILE A 80 -10.79 1.08 4.18
CA ILE A 80 -9.99 1.61 3.08
C ILE A 80 -10.39 3.06 2.81
N THR A 81 -9.43 3.97 2.81
CA THR A 81 -9.61 5.38 2.46
C THR A 81 -8.71 5.73 1.28
N LEU A 82 -9.28 6.30 0.22
CA LEU A 82 -8.54 6.75 -0.96
C LEU A 82 -8.20 8.23 -0.84
N GLY A 83 -6.92 8.56 -0.97
CA GLY A 83 -6.43 9.92 -1.13
C GLY A 83 -5.89 10.09 -2.54
N VAL A 84 -6.64 10.77 -3.41
CA VAL A 84 -6.08 11.32 -4.65
C VAL A 84 -5.15 12.46 -4.25
N LYS A 85 -3.85 12.18 -4.21
CA LYS A 85 -2.86 13.27 -4.17
C LYS A 85 -2.67 13.74 -5.60
N GLU A 86 -3.21 14.91 -5.90
CA GLU A 86 -2.91 15.65 -7.13
C GLU A 86 -1.39 15.66 -7.32
N ALA A 87 -0.95 15.22 -8.49
CA ALA A 87 0.44 15.25 -8.91
C ALA A 87 0.85 16.69 -9.25
N ALA A 88 0.85 17.57 -8.25
CA ALA A 88 1.19 18.98 -8.37
C ALA A 88 2.11 19.42 -7.23
N GLU A 89 3.24 18.74 -7.04
CA GLU A 89 4.38 19.29 -6.31
C GLU A 89 5.65 18.51 -6.65
N GLU A 90 6.17 18.80 -7.83
CA GLU A 90 7.59 18.66 -8.20
C GLU A 90 7.75 19.39 -9.55
N ALA A 91 7.80 20.72 -9.45
CA ALA A 91 8.32 21.63 -10.48
C ALA A 91 9.45 22.44 -9.85
#